data_AF-A0AAW8LHR5-F1
#
_entry.id   AF-A0AAW8LHR5-F1
#
_cell.length_a   1.000
_cell.length_b   1.000
_cell.length_c   1.000
_cell.angle_alpha   90.00
_cell.angle_beta   90.00
_cell.angle_gamma   90.00
#
_symmetry.space_group_name_H-M   'P 1'
#
loop_
_entity.id
_entity.type
_entity.pdbx_description
1 polymer ?
#
loop_
_entity_poly.entity_id
_entity_poly.type
_entity_poly.pdbx_seq_one_letter_code
_entity_poly.pdbx_strand_id
1 'polypeptide(L)'
;MYKIKIFILLIGISSLSACQIISPIFVDYNGVRRDVAQWINQQQLMSMQQKRSLAQLSRAQQKIEPYPEYEQSQRLAVTRENQIALHCARLHVTEHKIRQLQQKIYAGETQTILNRYEQLSPQIKLDPTSIRCD
;
A
#
# COMPACT_ATOMS: atom_id res chain seq x y z
N MET A 1 33.30 20.58 43.54
CA MET A 1 33.55 19.77 42.31
C MET A 1 32.62 18.57 42.14
N TYR A 2 32.14 17.91 43.20
CA TYR A 2 31.20 16.77 43.09
C TYR A 2 29.81 17.14 42.51
N LYS A 3 29.29 18.34 42.86
CA LYS A 3 27.97 18.82 42.43
C LYS A 3 27.86 19.04 40.90
N ILE A 4 28.95 19.44 40.24
CA ILE A 4 29.01 19.65 38.78
C ILE A 4 29.01 18.30 38.03
N LYS A 5 29.68 17.28 38.57
CA LYS A 5 29.68 15.93 37.99
C LYS A 5 28.29 15.27 38.03
N ILE A 6 27.53 15.49 39.10
CA ILE A 6 26.15 14.99 39.24
C ILE A 6 25.21 15.66 38.22
N PHE A 7 25.40 16.96 37.97
CA PHE A 7 24.57 17.71 37.02
C PHE A 7 24.80 17.26 35.56
N ILE A 8 26.05 16.94 35.19
CA ILE A 8 26.40 16.41 33.86
C ILE A 8 25.84 14.98 33.67
N LEU A 9 25.85 14.15 34.72
CA LEU A 9 25.27 12.81 34.69
C LEU A 9 23.75 12.83 34.49
N LEU A 10 23.04 13.78 35.11
CA LEU A 10 21.59 13.94 34.98
C LEU A 10 21.15 14.42 33.58
N ILE A 11 21.97 15.24 32.91
CA ILE A 11 21.67 15.69 31.53
C ILE A 11 21.86 14.56 30.50
N GLY A 12 22.78 13.63 30.75
CA GLY A 12 23.04 12.48 29.87
C GLY A 12 21.95 11.40 29.86
N ILE A 13 21.12 11.33 30.90
CA ILE A 13 20.04 10.32 31.00
C ILE A 13 18.78 10.78 30.25
N SER A 14 18.56 12.10 30.15
CA SER A 14 17.40 12.69 29.47
C SER A 14 17.45 12.62 27.94
N SER A 15 18.61 12.34 27.35
CA SER A 15 18.79 12.20 25.89
C SER A 15 18.58 10.77 25.37
N LEU A 16 18.32 9.79 26.26
CA LEU A 16 18.14 8.37 25.91
C LEU A 16 16.66 7.93 25.81
N SER A 17 15.70 8.80 26.10
CA SER A 17 14.27 8.46 26.19
C SER A 17 13.43 8.76 24.94
N ALA A 18 14.04 8.96 23.77
CA ALA A 18 13.32 9.27 22.52
C ALA A 18 13.23 8.10 21.51
N CYS A 19 13.48 6.85 21.91
CA CYS A 19 12.97 5.71 21.15
C CYS A 19 11.49 5.53 21.50
N GLN A 20 10.64 6.39 20.92
CA GLN A 20 9.20 6.17 20.87
C GLN A 20 8.97 4.77 20.30
N ILE A 21 8.30 3.91 21.07
CA ILE A 21 7.86 2.58 20.67
C ILE A 21 6.74 2.81 19.64
N ILE A 22 7.12 3.17 18.41
CA ILE A 22 6.25 3.00 17.26
C ILE A 22 6.29 1.51 17.01
N SER A 23 5.23 0.80 17.38
CA SER A 23 5.07 -0.61 17.03
C SER A 23 5.47 -0.80 15.57
N PRO A 24 6.32 -1.80 15.24
CA PRO A 24 6.74 -2.00 13.86
C PRO A 24 5.50 -2.14 12.99
N ILE A 25 5.35 -1.23 12.03
CA ILE A 25 4.27 -1.27 11.05
C ILE A 25 4.56 -2.50 10.18
N PHE A 26 3.86 -3.60 10.45
CA PHE A 26 3.94 -4.79 9.61
C PHE A 26 3.11 -4.60 8.34
N VAL A 27 3.60 -5.15 7.23
CA VAL A 27 2.83 -5.22 5.99
C VAL A 27 1.91 -6.42 6.08
N ASP A 28 0.60 -6.18 6.04
CA ASP A 28 -0.39 -7.24 5.89
C ASP A 28 -0.37 -7.74 4.44
N TYR A 29 0.10 -8.97 4.24
CA TYR A 29 0.12 -9.64 2.94
C TYR A 29 -1.05 -10.62 2.74
N ASN A 30 -2.00 -10.71 3.68
CA ASN A 30 -3.18 -11.55 3.49
C ASN A 30 -3.92 -11.12 2.21
N GLY A 31 -4.30 -12.08 1.38
CA GLY A 31 -4.94 -11.84 0.08
C GLY A 31 -3.99 -11.36 -1.04
N VAL A 32 -2.71 -11.12 -0.77
CA VAL A 32 -1.70 -10.83 -1.81
C VAL A 32 -1.16 -12.15 -2.36
N ARG A 33 -1.06 -12.28 -3.69
CA ARG A 33 -0.48 -13.46 -4.32
C ARG A 33 0.98 -13.60 -3.91
N ARG A 34 1.43 -14.82 -3.61
CA ARG A 34 2.71 -15.08 -2.93
C ARG A 34 3.92 -14.50 -3.66
N ASP A 35 4.00 -14.65 -4.98
CA ASP A 35 5.06 -14.09 -5.84
C ASP A 35 5.08 -12.55 -5.79
N VAL A 36 3.91 -11.92 -5.78
CA VAL A 36 3.79 -10.46 -5.68
C VAL A 36 4.21 -9.99 -4.28
N ALA A 37 3.79 -10.69 -3.23
CA ALA A 37 4.22 -10.40 -1.85
C ALA A 37 5.75 -10.49 -1.70
N GLN A 38 6.36 -11.54 -2.26
CA GLN A 38 7.82 -11.70 -2.29
C GLN A 38 8.50 -10.54 -3.04
N TRP A 39 7.99 -10.16 -4.22
CA TRP A 39 8.51 -9.04 -4.99
C TRP A 39 8.43 -7.71 -4.23
N ILE A 40 7.31 -7.41 -3.56
CA ILE A 40 7.15 -6.22 -2.72
C ILE A 40 8.18 -6.23 -1.58
N ASN A 41 8.33 -7.38 -0.90
CA ASN A 41 9.21 -7.48 0.25
C ASN A 41 10.69 -7.29 -0.12
N GLN A 42 11.10 -7.75 -1.30
CA GLN A 42 12.48 -7.64 -1.83
C GLN A 42 12.89 -6.20 -2.20
N GLN A 43 11.96 -5.24 -2.24
CA GLN A 43 12.30 -3.83 -2.50
C GLN A 43 12.96 -3.20 -1.27
N GLN A 44 14.29 -3.26 -1.19
CA GLN A 44 15.07 -2.78 -0.04
C GLN A 44 14.98 -1.26 0.19
N LEU A 45 14.83 -0.48 -0.88
CA LEU A 45 14.80 0.98 -0.83
C LEU A 45 13.42 1.57 -0.50
N MET A 46 12.40 0.73 -0.31
CA MET A 46 11.04 1.18 0.02
C MET A 46 10.79 1.19 1.52
N SER A 47 10.13 2.24 2.00
CA SER A 47 9.62 2.29 3.37
C SER A 47 8.53 1.25 3.61
N MET A 48 8.25 0.94 4.87
CA MET A 48 7.15 0.04 5.23
C MET A 48 5.79 0.57 4.77
N GLN A 49 5.58 1.89 4.81
CA GLN A 49 4.36 2.51 4.30
C GLN A 49 4.21 2.28 2.79
N GLN A 50 5.29 2.45 2.02
CA GLN A 50 5.27 2.17 0.58
C GLN A 50 4.95 0.71 0.28
N LYS A 51 5.54 -0.23 1.03
CA LYS A 51 5.24 -1.66 0.90
C LYS A 51 3.79 -1.98 1.25
N ARG A 52 3.24 -1.35 2.29
CA ARG A 52 1.83 -1.49 2.70
C ARG A 52 0.89 -1.00 1.62
N SER A 53 1.15 0.18 1.05
CA SER A 53 0.35 0.71 -0.05
C SER A 53 0.38 -0.20 -1.29
N LEU A 54 1.53 -0.80 -1.62
CA LEU A 54 1.61 -1.78 -2.71
C LEU A 54 0.89 -3.09 -2.38
N ALA A 55 0.94 -3.57 -1.14
CA ALA A 55 0.21 -4.77 -0.73
C ALA A 55 -1.32 -4.55 -0.81
N GLN A 56 -1.80 -3.40 -0.34
CA GLN A 56 -3.20 -3.00 -0.45
C GLN A 56 -3.64 -2.91 -1.92
N LEU A 57 -2.84 -2.25 -2.77
CA LEU A 57 -3.12 -2.16 -4.20
C LEU A 57 -3.11 -3.52 -4.87
N SER A 58 -2.19 -4.41 -4.49
CA SER A 58 -2.11 -5.76 -5.05
C SER A 58 -3.36 -6.57 -4.79
N ARG A 59 -3.89 -6.55 -3.56
CA ARG A 59 -5.15 -7.22 -3.23
C ARG A 59 -6.30 -6.75 -4.11
N ALA A 60 -6.44 -5.43 -4.24
CA ALA A 60 -7.53 -4.82 -5.00
C ALA A 60 -7.41 -5.16 -6.49
N GLN A 61 -6.20 -5.09 -7.05
CA GLN A 61 -5.94 -5.35 -8.46
C GLN A 61 -6.04 -6.84 -8.82
N GLN A 62 -5.66 -7.77 -7.94
CA GLN A 62 -5.88 -9.20 -8.19
C GLN A 62 -7.36 -9.58 -8.41
N LYS A 63 -8.31 -8.76 -7.93
CA LYS A 63 -9.76 -8.96 -8.17
C LYS A 63 -10.21 -8.49 -9.56
N ILE A 64 -9.35 -7.84 -10.34
CA ILE A 64 -9.70 -7.29 -11.66
C ILE A 64 -9.63 -8.36 -12.76
N GLU A 65 -8.85 -9.41 -12.59
CA GLU A 65 -8.70 -10.46 -13.61
C GLU A 65 -10.06 -11.10 -14.01
N PRO A 66 -10.93 -11.54 -13.09
CA PRO A 66 -12.26 -12.06 -13.43
C PRO A 66 -13.34 -10.98 -13.59
N TYR A 67 -12.97 -9.69 -13.68
CA TYR A 67 -13.94 -8.58 -13.70
C TYR A 67 -15.06 -8.67 -14.75
N PRO A 68 -14.84 -9.22 -15.96
CA PRO A 68 -15.91 -9.39 -16.95
C PRO A 68 -17.04 -10.32 -16.49
N GLU A 69 -16.74 -11.28 -15.63
CA GLU A 69 -17.68 -12.29 -15.12
C GLU A 69 -18.50 -11.78 -13.93
N TYR A 70 -18.13 -10.61 -13.38
CA TYR A 70 -18.83 -10.03 -12.24
C TYR A 70 -20.18 -9.45 -12.59
N GLU A 71 -21.13 -9.68 -11.70
CA GLU A 71 -22.43 -9.01 -11.67
C GLU A 71 -22.26 -7.53 -11.31
N GLN A 72 -23.28 -6.71 -11.59
CA GLN A 72 -23.21 -5.26 -11.42
C GLN A 72 -22.79 -4.81 -10.00
N SER A 73 -23.30 -5.48 -8.96
CA SER A 73 -22.95 -5.18 -7.57
C SER A 73 -21.49 -5.50 -7.24
N GLN A 74 -20.96 -6.60 -7.77
CA GLN A 74 -19.56 -7.00 -7.62
C GLN A 74 -18.63 -6.04 -8.37
N ARG A 75 -18.99 -5.65 -9.60
CA ARG A 75 -18.27 -4.63 -10.38
C ARG A 75 -18.15 -3.31 -9.62
N LEU A 76 -19.26 -2.84 -9.03
CA LEU A 76 -19.27 -1.64 -8.20
C LEU A 76 -18.34 -1.76 -7.00
N ALA A 77 -18.38 -2.89 -6.29
CA ALA A 77 -17.54 -3.13 -5.11
C ALA A 77 -16.05 -3.16 -5.46
N VAL A 78 -15.67 -3.92 -6.50
CA VAL A 78 -14.27 -4.04 -6.94
C VAL A 78 -13.75 -2.73 -7.52
N THR A 79 -14.56 -1.97 -8.26
CA THR A 79 -14.16 -0.65 -8.73
C THR A 79 -13.94 0.33 -7.59
N ARG A 80 -14.82 0.34 -6.59
CA ARG A 80 -14.65 1.17 -5.39
C ARG A 80 -13.36 0.81 -4.67
N GLU A 81 -13.13 -0.48 -4.43
CA GLU A 81 -11.92 -0.95 -3.75
C GLU A 81 -10.65 -0.59 -4.52
N ASN A 82 -10.62 -0.84 -5.84
CA ASN A 82 -9.46 -0.53 -6.67
C ASN A 82 -9.18 0.96 -6.77
N GLN A 83 -10.21 1.82 -6.90
CA GLN A 83 -10.00 3.26 -6.94
C GLN A 83 -9.48 3.81 -5.60
N ILE A 84 -10.00 3.32 -4.48
CA ILE A 84 -9.48 3.68 -3.15
C ILE A 84 -8.02 3.24 -3.00
N ALA A 85 -7.72 1.98 -3.32
CA ALA A 85 -6.37 1.45 -3.19
C ALA A 85 -5.37 2.17 -4.11
N LEU A 86 -5.79 2.54 -5.32
CA LEU A 86 -4.97 3.31 -6.26
C LEU A 86 -4.73 4.74 -5.75
N HIS A 87 -5.75 5.39 -5.19
CA HIS A 87 -5.60 6.68 -4.54
C HIS A 87 -4.57 6.61 -3.39
N CYS A 88 -4.72 5.63 -2.49
CA CYS A 88 -3.81 5.45 -1.36
C CYS A 88 -2.38 5.11 -1.80
N ALA A 89 -2.20 4.31 -2.85
CA ALA A 89 -0.88 4.05 -3.42
C ALA A 89 -0.21 5.33 -3.92
N ARG A 90 -0.94 6.20 -4.63
CA ARG A 90 -0.41 7.44 -5.19
C ARG A 90 0.09 8.45 -4.14
N LEU A 91 -0.37 8.34 -2.89
CA LEU A 91 0.13 9.16 -1.78
C LEU A 91 1.55 8.78 -1.35
N HIS A 92 2.00 7.56 -1.64
CA HIS A 92 3.24 7.01 -1.08
C HIS A 92 4.21 6.45 -2.13
N VAL A 93 3.72 6.02 -3.29
CA VAL A 93 4.53 5.40 -4.36
C VAL A 93 4.33 6.10 -5.70
N THR A 94 5.35 6.01 -6.56
CA THR A 94 5.32 6.60 -7.91
C THR A 94 4.48 5.78 -8.88
N GLU A 95 3.95 6.43 -9.92
CA GLU A 95 3.25 5.75 -11.03
C GLU A 95 4.11 4.66 -11.69
N HIS A 96 5.43 4.86 -11.77
CA HIS A 96 6.34 3.83 -12.29
C HIS A 96 6.29 2.56 -11.43
N LYS A 97 6.29 2.69 -10.10
CA LYS A 97 6.21 1.54 -9.19
C LYS A 97 4.86 0.85 -9.26
N ILE A 98 3.78 1.63 -9.42
CA ILE A 98 2.42 1.09 -9.65
C ILE A 98 2.39 0.24 -10.93
N ARG A 99 2.98 0.72 -12.03
CA ARG A 99 3.08 -0.06 -13.28
C ARG A 99 3.90 -1.34 -13.11
N GLN A 100 5.01 -1.29 -12.37
CA GLN A 100 5.79 -2.49 -12.06
C GLN A 100 4.98 -3.51 -11.26
N LEU A 101 4.18 -3.06 -10.29
CA LEU A 101 3.27 -3.93 -9.54
C LEU A 101 2.24 -4.57 -10.48
N GLN A 102 1.57 -3.79 -11.33
CA GLN A 102 0.58 -4.29 -12.30
C GLN A 102 1.18 -5.34 -13.25
N GLN A 103 2.42 -5.13 -13.70
CA GLN A 103 3.16 -6.11 -14.49
C GLN A 103 3.45 -7.39 -13.70
N LYS A 104 3.69 -7.31 -12.39
CA LYS A 104 3.83 -8.50 -11.55
C LYS A 104 2.51 -9.22 -11.37
N ILE A 105 1.40 -8.51 -11.21
CA ILE A 105 0.08 -9.12 -11.03
C ILE A 105 -0.37 -9.84 -12.32
N TYR A 106 -0.32 -9.17 -13.46
CA TYR A 106 -0.94 -9.66 -14.70
C TYR A 106 0.03 -10.17 -15.78
N ALA A 107 1.35 -10.08 -15.53
CA ALA A 107 2.39 -10.53 -16.46
C ALA A 107 2.20 -9.96 -17.89
N GLY A 108 2.15 -10.83 -18.90
CA GLY A 108 2.02 -10.42 -20.31
C GLY A 108 0.66 -9.82 -20.68
N GLU A 109 -0.35 -9.96 -19.83
CA GLU A 109 -1.74 -9.57 -20.13
C GLU A 109 -2.14 -8.24 -19.47
N THR A 110 -1.20 -7.54 -18.82
CA THR A 110 -1.47 -6.30 -18.06
C THR A 110 -2.31 -5.30 -18.84
N GLN A 111 -1.92 -4.95 -20.07
CA GLN A 111 -2.64 -3.93 -20.83
C GLN A 111 -4.05 -4.38 -21.22
N THR A 112 -4.20 -5.64 -21.62
CA THR A 112 -5.49 -6.22 -22.00
C THR A 112 -6.46 -6.21 -20.82
N ILE A 113 -6.01 -6.67 -19.65
CA ILE A 113 -6.82 -6.72 -18.43
C ILE A 113 -7.21 -5.30 -17.97
N LEU A 114 -6.25 -4.37 -17.93
CA LEU A 114 -6.51 -3.00 -17.48
C LEU A 114 -7.44 -2.24 -18.43
N ASN A 115 -7.27 -2.39 -19.75
CA ASN A 115 -8.16 -1.78 -20.74
C ASN A 115 -9.59 -2.32 -20.62
N ARG A 116 -9.73 -3.65 -20.47
CA ARG A 116 -11.05 -4.28 -20.31
C ARG A 116 -11.72 -3.82 -19.01
N TYR A 117 -10.96 -3.73 -17.93
CA TYR A 117 -11.45 -3.16 -16.67
C TYR A 117 -11.92 -1.72 -16.84
N GLU A 118 -11.14 -0.86 -17.49
CA GLU A 118 -11.52 0.54 -17.73
C GLU A 118 -12.82 0.65 -18.53
N GLN A 119 -12.99 -0.17 -19.57
CA GLN A 119 -14.21 -0.23 -20.39
C GLN A 119 -15.45 -0.69 -19.63
N LEU A 120 -15.30 -1.66 -18.71
CA LEU A 120 -16.42 -2.26 -17.99
C LEU A 120 -16.72 -1.58 -16.65
N SER A 121 -15.77 -0.81 -16.11
CA SER A 121 -15.90 -0.22 -14.78
C SER A 121 -16.96 0.87 -14.73
N PRO A 122 -17.88 0.84 -13.74
CA PRO A 122 -18.84 1.92 -13.56
C PRO A 122 -18.11 3.20 -13.14
N GLN A 123 -18.59 4.32 -13.64
CA GLN A 123 -18.15 5.62 -13.15
C GLN A 123 -18.68 5.82 -11.73
N ILE A 124 -17.77 5.97 -10.77
CA ILE A 124 -18.12 6.23 -9.37
C ILE A 124 -17.42 7.51 -8.90
N LYS A 125 -18.14 8.30 -8.09
CA LYS A 125 -17.56 9.43 -7.38
C LYS A 125 -17.22 8.99 -5.97
N LEU A 126 -15.94 8.92 -5.65
CA LEU A 126 -15.47 8.74 -4.29
C LEU A 126 -15.47 10.09 -3.58
N ASP A 127 -15.93 10.11 -2.32
CA ASP A 127 -15.72 11.24 -1.43
C ASP A 127 -14.31 11.11 -0.83
N PRO A 128 -13.35 11.99 -1.19
CA PRO A 128 -11.98 11.89 -0.70
C PRO A 128 -11.88 11.96 0.83
N THR A 129 -12.83 12.63 1.49
CA THR A 129 -12.84 12.76 2.96
C THR A 129 -13.21 11.46 3.66
N SER A 130 -13.87 10.55 2.94
CA SER A 130 -14.24 9.21 3.42
C SER A 130 -13.16 8.15 3.18
N ILE A 131 -12.14 8.46 2.38
CA ILE A 131 -11.08 7.52 2.04
C ILE A 131 -10.14 7.36 3.24
N ARG A 132 -10.05 6.13 3.75
CA ARG A 132 -9.08 5.76 4.77
C ARG A 132 -7.98 4.94 4.10
N CYS A 133 -6.80 5.53 4.01
CA CYS A 133 -5.60 4.83 3.60
C CYS A 133 -4.98 4.18 4.83
N ASP A 134 -4.66 2.90 4.68
CA ASP A 134 -4.16 2.05 5.74
C ASP A 134 -2.71 2.38 6.12
#